data_AF-A0A2I0NR28-F1
#
_entry.id   AF-A0A2I0NR28-F1
#
_cell.length_a   1.000
_cell.length_b   1.000
_cell.length_c   1.000
_cell.angle_alpha   90.00
_cell.angle_beta   90.00
_cell.angle_gamma   90.00
#
_symmetry.space_group_name_H-M   'P 1'
#
loop_
_entity.id
_entity.type
_entity.pdbx_description
1 polymer ?
#
loop_
_entity_poly.entity_id
_entity_poly.type
_entity_poly.pdbx_seq_one_letter_code
_entity_poly.pdbx_strand_id
1 'polypeptide(L)'
;MSAAAELAALGPTALPALLTALDDPDPRIRMWAAYTLGMIGDVGAAPALMEALEDTDPGVVRWAAAALRRIRDAAGGCGCRFC
;
A
#
# COMPACT_ATOMS: atom_id res chain seq x y z
N MET A 1 7.61 -20.89 0.20
CA MET A 1 8.38 -19.83 -0.48
C MET A 1 7.40 -18.73 -0.77
N SER A 2 7.47 -17.66 0.02
CA SER A 2 6.38 -16.69 0.18
C SER A 2 6.59 -15.53 -0.79
N ALA A 3 5.67 -15.37 -1.74
CA ALA A 3 5.68 -14.30 -2.74
C ALA A 3 5.80 -12.88 -2.14
N ALA A 4 5.33 -12.70 -0.90
CA ALA A 4 5.44 -11.44 -0.15
C ALA A 4 6.89 -10.97 0.08
N ALA A 5 7.85 -11.88 0.20
CA ALA A 5 9.25 -11.53 0.47
C ALA A 5 10.01 -11.13 -0.81
N GLU A 6 9.70 -11.76 -1.95
CA GLU A 6 10.31 -11.40 -3.24
C GLU A 6 9.77 -10.05 -3.76
N LEU A 7 8.57 -9.66 -3.34
CA LEU A 7 7.95 -8.43 -3.81
C LEU A 7 8.50 -7.15 -3.19
N ALA A 8 8.96 -7.21 -1.93
CA ALA A 8 9.63 -6.10 -1.28
C ALA A 8 10.93 -5.69 -2.01
N ALA A 9 11.51 -6.58 -2.83
CA ALA A 9 12.76 -6.34 -3.55
C ALA A 9 12.59 -5.66 -4.93
N LEU A 10 11.37 -5.58 -5.49
CA LEU A 10 11.15 -5.13 -6.87
C LEU A 10 10.89 -3.62 -7.06
N GLY A 11 10.78 -2.84 -5.97
CA GLY A 11 10.59 -1.40 -6.07
C GLY A 11 9.31 -1.01 -6.83
N PRO A 12 9.25 0.15 -7.52
CA PRO A 12 8.01 0.75 -8.05
C PRO A 12 7.22 -0.11 -9.05
N THR A 13 7.79 -1.19 -9.58
CA THR A 13 7.08 -2.16 -10.44
C THR A 13 6.22 -3.16 -9.65
N ALA A 14 6.24 -3.09 -8.30
CA ALA A 14 5.53 -4.01 -7.42
C ALA A 14 4.03 -3.72 -7.26
N LEU A 15 3.49 -2.62 -7.81
CA LEU A 15 2.08 -2.24 -7.67
C LEU A 15 1.08 -3.37 -7.95
N PRO A 16 1.06 -4.01 -9.14
CA PRO A 16 0.08 -5.06 -9.44
C PRO A 16 0.21 -6.28 -8.51
N ALA A 17 1.41 -6.55 -8.03
CA ALA A 17 1.64 -7.67 -7.15
C ALA A 17 1.32 -7.33 -5.67
N LEU A 18 1.46 -6.07 -5.26
CA LEU A 18 1.00 -5.58 -3.95
C LEU A 18 -0.53 -5.56 -3.89
N LEU A 19 -1.20 -5.23 -4.99
CA LEU A 19 -2.65 -5.39 -5.12
C LEU A 19 -3.07 -6.85 -4.92
N THR A 20 -2.36 -7.80 -5.53
CA THR A 20 -2.64 -9.23 -5.34
C THR A 20 -2.37 -9.67 -3.89
N ALA A 21 -1.37 -9.09 -3.23
CA ALA A 21 -1.03 -9.39 -1.84
C ALA A 21 -2.04 -8.83 -0.82
N LEU A 22 -2.89 -7.86 -1.21
CA LEU A 22 -4.01 -7.41 -0.38
C LEU A 22 -5.14 -8.44 -0.29
N ASP A 23 -5.23 -9.38 -1.24
CA ASP A 23 -6.20 -10.48 -1.22
C ASP A 23 -5.63 -11.78 -0.63
N ASP A 24 -4.42 -11.74 -0.07
CA ASP A 24 -3.80 -12.94 0.50
C ASP A 24 -4.55 -13.43 1.76
N PRO A 25 -4.74 -14.75 1.93
CA PRO A 25 -5.38 -15.30 3.12
C PRO A 25 -4.63 -14.98 4.43
N ASP A 26 -3.31 -14.73 4.38
CA ASP A 26 -2.54 -14.34 5.57
C ASP A 26 -2.69 -12.84 5.86
N PRO A 27 -3.32 -12.44 6.98
CA PRO A 27 -3.48 -11.03 7.34
C PRO A 27 -2.16 -10.29 7.51
N ARG A 28 -1.06 -11.00 7.79
CA ARG A 28 0.28 -10.39 7.85
C ARG A 28 0.72 -9.92 6.48
N ILE A 29 0.45 -10.69 5.42
CA ILE A 29 0.80 -10.34 4.04
C ILE A 29 -0.02 -9.14 3.59
N ARG A 30 -1.33 -9.13 3.87
CA ARG A 30 -2.21 -7.98 3.60
C ARG A 30 -1.72 -6.71 4.30
N MET A 31 -1.29 -6.84 5.55
CA MET A 31 -0.73 -5.73 6.33
C MET A 31 0.53 -5.15 5.70
N TRP A 32 1.47 -6.01 5.30
CA TRP A 32 2.71 -5.60 4.64
C TRP A 32 2.46 -4.97 3.27
N ALA A 33 1.47 -5.47 2.53
CA ALA A 33 1.07 -4.89 1.25
C ALA A 33 0.56 -3.45 1.43
N ALA A 34 -0.38 -3.22 2.36
CA ALA A 34 -0.88 -1.89 2.66
C ALA A 34 0.22 -0.92 3.13
N TYR A 35 1.13 -1.39 3.98
CA TYR A 35 2.28 -0.61 4.43
C TYR A 35 3.19 -0.20 3.27
N THR A 36 3.54 -1.14 2.40
CA THR A 36 4.43 -0.91 1.27
C THR A 36 3.81 0.05 0.25
N LEU A 37 2.51 -0.10 -0.03
CA LEU A 37 1.77 0.84 -0.89
C LEU A 37 1.79 2.28 -0.35
N GLY A 38 1.62 2.44 0.98
CA GLY A 38 1.74 3.74 1.63
C GLY A 38 3.16 4.34 1.61
N MET A 39 4.18 3.48 1.61
CA MET A 39 5.59 3.89 1.50
C MET A 39 5.96 4.32 0.08
N ILE A 40 5.40 3.65 -0.93
CA ILE A 40 5.57 4.05 -2.34
C ILE A 40 4.90 5.41 -2.57
N GLY A 41 3.75 5.66 -1.94
CA GLY A 41 3.03 6.92 -2.08
C GLY A 41 2.36 7.10 -3.44
N ASP A 42 2.12 5.99 -4.16
CA ASP A 42 1.47 6.02 -5.46
C ASP A 42 -0.04 6.26 -5.31
N VAL A 43 -0.56 7.24 -6.05
CA VAL A 43 -2.00 7.55 -6.08
C VAL A 43 -2.82 6.39 -6.66
N GLY A 44 -2.24 5.57 -7.53
CA GLY A 44 -2.87 4.37 -8.08
C GLY A 44 -3.18 3.30 -7.03
N ALA A 45 -2.55 3.37 -5.85
CA ALA A 45 -2.83 2.47 -4.73
C ALA A 45 -4.01 2.91 -3.85
N ALA A 46 -4.49 4.15 -4.01
CA ALA A 46 -5.57 4.71 -3.20
C ALA A 46 -6.87 3.86 -3.21
N PRO A 47 -7.40 3.39 -4.36
CA PRO A 47 -8.61 2.55 -4.36
C PRO A 47 -8.42 1.23 -3.60
N ALA A 48 -7.28 0.57 -3.76
CA ALA A 48 -7.02 -0.69 -3.08
C ALA A 48 -6.81 -0.54 -1.57
N LEU A 49 -6.20 0.57 -1.15
CA LEU A 49 -6.08 0.89 0.27
C LEU A 49 -7.44 1.26 0.88
N MET A 50 -8.38 1.78 0.09
CA MET A 50 -9.76 2.00 0.56
C MET A 50 -10.49 0.67 0.81
N GLU A 51 -10.32 -0.33 -0.06
CA GLU A 51 -10.84 -1.68 0.20
C GLU A 51 -10.18 -2.32 1.44
N ALA A 52 -8.87 -2.12 1.62
CA ALA A 52 -8.16 -2.61 2.80
C ALA A 52 -8.59 -1.96 4.13
N LEU A 53 -9.31 -0.82 4.09
CA LEU A 53 -9.93 -0.24 5.29
C LEU A 53 -11.18 -1.00 5.75
N GLU A 54 -11.78 -1.80 4.85
CA GLU A 54 -12.93 -2.65 5.15
C GLU A 54 -12.51 -4.07 5.58
N ASP A 55 -11.20 -4.33 5.70
CA ASP A 55 -10.69 -5.62 6.18
C ASP A 55 -11.11 -5.89 7.63
N THR A 56 -11.25 -7.18 7.95
CA THR A 56 -11.61 -7.64 9.30
C THR A 56 -10.44 -7.49 10.27
N ASP A 57 -9.20 -7.44 9.76
CA ASP A 57 -8.01 -7.31 10.60
C ASP A 57 -7.70 -5.83 10.95
N PRO A 58 -7.71 -5.45 12.25
CA PRO A 58 -7.49 -4.07 12.67
C PRO A 58 -6.06 -3.58 12.39
N GLY A 59 -5.08 -4.48 12.24
CA GLY A 59 -3.73 -4.16 11.81
C GLY A 59 -3.72 -3.66 10.37
N VAL A 60 -4.36 -4.37 9.46
CA VAL A 60 -4.48 -4.00 8.04
C VAL A 60 -5.15 -2.63 7.90
N VAL A 61 -6.30 -2.43 8.56
CA VAL A 61 -7.04 -1.16 8.52
C VAL A 61 -6.21 0.02 9.02
N ARG A 62 -5.48 -0.16 10.13
CA ARG A 62 -4.63 0.90 10.68
C ARG A 62 -3.53 1.32 9.71
N TRP A 63 -2.90 0.35 9.05
CA TRP A 63 -1.85 0.64 8.07
C TRP A 63 -2.40 1.22 6.78
N ALA A 64 -3.56 0.74 6.31
CA ALA A 64 -4.25 1.29 5.15
C ALA A 64 -4.64 2.77 5.36
N ALA A 65 -5.16 3.12 6.53
CA ALA A 65 -5.46 4.51 6.89
C ALA A 65 -4.21 5.39 6.91
N ALA A 66 -3.10 4.89 7.47
CA ALA A 66 -1.82 5.59 7.50
C ALA A 66 -1.24 5.77 6.08
N ALA A 67 -1.37 4.75 5.23
CA ALA A 67 -0.94 4.75 3.85
C ALA A 67 -1.74 5.76 3.01
N LEU A 68 -3.06 5.79 3.12
CA LEU A 68 -3.91 6.77 2.45
C LEU A 68 -3.58 8.21 2.87
N ARG A 69 -3.33 8.42 4.17
CA ARG A 69 -2.88 9.73 4.66
C ARG A 69 -1.55 10.13 4.02
N ARG A 70 -0.59 9.21 3.94
CA ARG A 70 0.69 9.44 3.27
C ARG A 70 0.55 9.72 1.79
N ILE A 71 -0.29 8.97 1.06
CA ILE A 71 -0.55 9.20 -0.36
C ILE A 71 -1.18 10.58 -0.56
N ARG A 72 -2.13 10.97 0.29
CA ARG A 72 -2.69 12.32 0.25
C ARG A 72 -1.63 13.40 0.51
N ASP A 73 -0.74 13.18 1.47
CA ASP A 73 0.33 14.13 1.79
C ASP A 73 1.42 14.15 0.68
N ALA A 74 1.69 13.01 0.03
CA ALA A 74 2.60 12.89 -1.11
C ALA A 74 2.01 13.47 -2.41
N ALA A 75 0.69 13.34 -2.61
CA ALA A 75 -0.03 13.92 -3.73
C ALA A 75 -0.34 15.43 -3.52
N GLY A 76 -0.50 15.85 -2.27
CA GLY A 76 -0.68 17.27 -1.87
C GLY A 76 0.64 18.03 -1.70
N GLY A 77 1.77 17.32 -1.65
CA GLY A 77 3.11 17.87 -1.57
C GLY A 77 3.63 18.28 -2.94
N CYS A 78 3.28 19.50 -3.36
CA CYS A 78 4.11 20.22 -4.32
C CYS A 78 5.53 20.30 -3.77
N GLY A 79 6.46 19.58 -4.41
CA GLY A 79 7.87 19.65 -4.09
C GLY A 79 8.80 19.65 -5.30
N CYS A 80 8.32 19.42 -6.53
CA CYS A 80 9.16 19.45 -7.74
C CYS A 80 8.33 19.55 -9.04
N ARG A 81 7.63 20.67 -9.29
CA ARG A 81 7.41 21.17 -10.67
C ARG A 81 6.84 22.59 -10.60
N PHE A 82 7.57 23.57 -11.12
CA PHE A 82 7.19 24.98 -11.23
C PHE A 82 7.16 25.82 -9.92
N CYS A 83 8.35 26.16 -9.43
CA CYS A 83 8.74 27.54 -9.11
C CYS A 83 10.27 27.65 -9.11
#